data_AF-A0A0F5HTI4-F1
#
_entry.id   AF-A0A0F5HTI4-F1
#
_cell.length_a   1.000
_cell.length_b   1.000
_cell.length_c   1.000
_cell.angle_alpha   90.00
_cell.angle_beta   90.00
_cell.angle_gamma   90.00
#
_symmetry.space_group_name_H-M   'P 1'
#
loop_
_entity.id
_entity.type
_entity.pdbx_description
1 polymer ?
#
loop_
_entity_poly.entity_id
_entity_poly.type
_entity_poly.pdbx_seq_one_letter_code
_entity_poly.pdbx_strand_id
1 'polypeptide(L)'
;MKKMIGFLTALVLLVFSLGHTAQAASYQVQSGDTLWKIASKHNLTVDQLVNHNRLNSTLLHIGQTLDVSGQADTYEVKWGDTFYSISLKLGVSMPQLKAANPQIENFHYIYPGQVLNVPYSGMIHMGPSQKKVIALTFDDGPEDLYTPQILDILQEKNVKATFFVLGQQVKAFPGMLKRIQAEGHAIGNHTWDHPDVTTLTEEQLIQTVQSTGEEIEKVLGYQTNLFRPPYGSINDQQIHALNRLGYRSIAWTIDTLDWDRTPADEILYKVEVGKVPGGIVLMHNFKNPGKLDGAIEALPQMIDNLRAQGYEFVTVPELLGE
;
A
#
# COMPACT_ATOMS: atom_id res chain seq x y z
N MET A 1 -3.24 -37.91 -73.20
CA MET A 1 -3.34 -37.14 -71.94
C MET A 1 -1.99 -37.18 -71.24
N LYS A 2 -1.44 -36.05 -70.79
CA LYS A 2 -0.17 -36.02 -70.03
C LYS A 2 -0.46 -36.26 -68.53
N LYS A 3 0.32 -37.08 -67.84
CA LYS A 3 0.35 -37.12 -66.37
C LYS A 3 1.50 -36.23 -65.88
N MET A 4 1.21 -35.37 -64.90
CA MET A 4 2.22 -34.55 -64.24
C MET A 4 2.87 -35.34 -63.10
N ILE A 5 4.18 -35.19 -62.93
CA ILE A 5 4.92 -35.60 -61.72
C ILE A 5 5.49 -34.31 -61.13
N GLY A 6 4.93 -33.86 -60.01
CA GLY A 6 5.44 -32.71 -59.28
C GLY A 6 6.39 -33.17 -58.18
N PHE A 7 7.65 -32.74 -58.25
CA PHE A 7 8.59 -32.89 -57.12
C PHE A 7 8.23 -31.86 -56.05
N LEU A 8 8.10 -32.29 -54.80
CA LEU A 8 7.88 -31.41 -53.65
C LEU A 8 9.24 -31.03 -53.04
N THR A 9 9.55 -29.73 -52.98
CA THR A 9 10.82 -29.22 -52.42
C THR A 9 10.75 -29.09 -50.90
N ALA A 10 11.54 -29.90 -50.19
CA ALA A 10 11.70 -29.80 -48.73
C ALA A 10 12.74 -28.71 -48.37
N LEU A 11 12.27 -27.52 -47.98
CA LEU A 11 13.11 -26.43 -47.51
C LEU A 11 13.34 -26.56 -45.99
N VAL A 12 14.52 -27.04 -45.57
CA VAL A 12 14.90 -27.10 -44.15
C VAL A 12 15.42 -25.73 -43.70
N LEU A 13 14.55 -24.96 -43.05
CA LEU A 13 14.91 -23.70 -42.39
C LEU A 13 15.51 -23.98 -41.01
N LEU A 14 16.84 -23.98 -40.94
CA LEU A 14 17.59 -24.18 -39.69
C LEU A 14 17.65 -22.87 -38.89
N VAL A 15 16.62 -22.61 -38.07
CA VAL A 15 16.57 -21.39 -37.23
C VAL A 15 17.47 -21.55 -36.00
N PHE A 16 18.64 -20.93 -36.03
CA PHE A 16 19.47 -20.73 -34.83
C PHE A 16 18.85 -19.65 -33.93
N SER A 17 18.10 -20.05 -32.92
CA SER A 17 17.72 -19.17 -31.81
C SER A 17 18.92 -18.97 -30.88
N LEU A 18 19.61 -17.82 -31.01
CA LEU A 18 20.65 -17.38 -30.07
C LEU A 18 20.01 -16.92 -28.74
N GLY A 19 19.59 -17.91 -27.94
CA GLY A 19 19.09 -17.69 -26.59
C GLY A 19 20.17 -17.06 -25.72
N HIS A 20 20.00 -15.77 -25.41
CA HIS A 20 20.79 -15.09 -24.39
C HIS A 20 20.33 -15.60 -23.03
N THR A 21 21.00 -16.63 -22.50
CA THR A 21 20.84 -17.03 -21.09
C THR A 21 21.39 -15.91 -20.21
N ALA A 22 20.51 -15.06 -19.68
CA ALA A 22 20.88 -14.11 -18.65
C ALA A 22 21.52 -14.88 -17.49
N GLN A 23 22.75 -14.53 -17.12
CA GLN A 23 23.44 -15.17 -16.02
C GLN A 23 22.78 -14.73 -14.71
N ALA A 24 22.21 -15.68 -13.97
CA ALA A 24 21.47 -15.40 -12.74
C ALA A 24 22.34 -14.61 -11.74
N ALA A 25 21.87 -13.42 -11.37
CA ALA A 25 22.46 -12.64 -10.31
C ALA A 25 22.26 -13.38 -8.98
N SER A 26 23.31 -13.51 -8.18
CA SER A 26 23.25 -14.17 -6.87
C SER A 26 23.93 -13.33 -5.79
N TYR A 27 23.44 -13.49 -4.56
CA TYR A 27 23.86 -12.76 -3.37
C TYR A 27 24.21 -13.75 -2.25
N GLN A 28 25.18 -13.43 -1.41
CA GLN A 28 25.47 -14.21 -0.20
C GLN A 28 25.07 -13.44 1.07
N VAL A 29 24.27 -14.10 1.90
CA VAL A 29 23.78 -13.60 3.19
C VAL A 29 24.93 -13.21 4.11
N GLN A 30 24.84 -12.00 4.66
CA GLN A 30 25.82 -11.41 5.59
C GLN A 30 25.26 -11.33 7.02
N SER A 31 26.12 -10.98 7.97
CA SER A 31 25.70 -10.82 9.37
C SER A 31 24.75 -9.62 9.52
N GLY A 32 23.55 -9.86 10.05
CA GLY A 32 22.52 -8.82 10.21
C GLY A 32 21.59 -8.61 9.01
N ASP A 33 21.73 -9.42 7.95
CA ASP A 33 20.76 -9.47 6.85
C ASP A 33 19.41 -10.06 7.30
N THR A 34 18.34 -9.61 6.64
CA THR A 34 17.00 -10.20 6.72
C THR A 34 16.46 -10.38 5.29
N LEU A 35 15.40 -11.17 5.11
CA LEU A 35 14.75 -11.28 3.80
C LEU A 35 14.31 -9.91 3.26
N TRP A 36 13.78 -9.03 4.11
CA TRP A 36 13.40 -7.65 3.73
C TRP A 36 14.62 -6.84 3.25
N LYS A 37 15.77 -6.92 3.95
CA LYS A 37 17.01 -6.24 3.50
C LYS A 37 17.50 -6.73 2.14
N ILE A 38 17.58 -8.05 1.95
CA ILE A 38 18.11 -8.63 0.71
C ILE A 38 17.14 -8.41 -0.46
N ALA A 39 15.84 -8.59 -0.25
CA ALA A 39 14.85 -8.40 -1.29
C ALA A 39 14.85 -6.94 -1.79
N SER A 40 14.81 -5.98 -0.86
CA SER A 40 14.90 -4.55 -1.16
C SER A 40 16.17 -4.20 -1.95
N LYS A 41 17.34 -4.68 -1.48
CA LYS A 41 18.66 -4.46 -2.10
C LYS A 41 18.77 -4.95 -3.55
N HIS A 42 17.88 -5.86 -3.96
CA HIS A 42 17.87 -6.46 -5.29
C HIS A 42 16.57 -6.20 -6.07
N ASN A 43 15.78 -5.21 -5.65
CA ASN A 43 14.50 -4.82 -6.26
C ASN A 43 13.53 -6.01 -6.41
N LEU A 44 13.48 -6.87 -5.39
CA LEU A 44 12.51 -7.96 -5.24
C LEU A 44 11.57 -7.70 -4.05
N THR A 45 10.40 -8.31 -4.08
CA THR A 45 9.58 -8.49 -2.87
C THR A 45 10.18 -9.60 -1.98
N VAL A 46 9.87 -9.57 -0.67
CA VAL A 46 10.25 -10.67 0.25
C VAL A 46 9.75 -12.01 -0.27
N ASP A 47 8.52 -12.04 -0.81
CA ASP A 47 7.94 -13.22 -1.43
C ASP A 47 8.65 -13.64 -2.72
N GLN A 48 9.03 -12.70 -3.59
CA GLN A 48 9.82 -13.04 -4.79
C GLN A 48 11.14 -13.71 -4.38
N LEU A 49 11.89 -13.12 -3.43
CA LEU A 49 13.13 -13.70 -2.91
C LEU A 49 12.91 -15.09 -2.29
N VAL A 50 11.88 -15.26 -1.46
CA VAL A 50 11.52 -16.54 -0.81
C VAL A 50 11.12 -17.61 -1.81
N ASN A 51 10.27 -17.29 -2.78
CA ASN A 51 9.76 -18.26 -3.75
C ASN A 51 10.83 -18.67 -4.77
N HIS A 52 11.63 -17.71 -5.26
CA HIS A 52 12.73 -17.96 -6.21
C HIS A 52 13.78 -18.90 -5.59
N ASN A 53 14.07 -18.71 -4.30
CA ASN A 53 15.03 -19.52 -3.54
C ASN A 53 14.41 -20.72 -2.79
N ARG A 54 13.09 -20.91 -2.88
CA ARG A 54 12.33 -22.00 -2.22
C ARG A 54 12.59 -22.10 -0.71
N LEU A 55 12.62 -20.95 -0.03
CA LEU A 55 12.97 -20.86 1.38
C LEU A 55 11.81 -21.30 2.27
N ASN A 56 12.02 -22.37 3.04
CA ASN A 56 11.04 -22.90 4.00
C ASN A 56 11.11 -22.22 5.39
N SER A 57 11.87 -21.12 5.51
CA SER A 57 12.06 -20.36 6.75
C SER A 57 12.46 -18.92 6.45
N THR A 58 12.13 -18.01 7.36
CA THR A 58 12.63 -16.62 7.35
C THR A 58 14.03 -16.49 7.95
N LEU A 59 14.55 -17.54 8.61
CA LEU A 59 15.90 -17.58 9.14
C LEU A 59 16.91 -17.76 7.99
N LEU A 60 17.82 -16.79 7.86
CA LEU A 60 18.91 -16.83 6.90
C LEU A 60 20.22 -17.23 7.58
N HIS A 61 21.03 -18.05 6.91
CA HIS A 61 22.35 -18.47 7.40
C HIS A 61 23.47 -17.67 6.72
N ILE A 62 24.43 -17.15 7.49
CA ILE A 62 25.57 -16.40 6.93
C ILE A 62 26.33 -17.28 5.92
N GLY A 63 26.58 -16.77 4.72
CA GLY A 63 27.17 -17.50 3.60
C GLY A 63 26.17 -18.29 2.73
N GLN A 64 24.89 -18.35 3.10
CA GLN A 64 23.82 -18.88 2.23
C GLN A 64 23.76 -18.05 0.96
N THR A 65 23.76 -18.71 -0.21
CA THR A 65 23.60 -18.06 -1.51
C THR A 65 22.12 -18.01 -1.88
N LEU A 66 21.67 -16.86 -2.37
CA LEU A 66 20.32 -16.61 -2.88
C LEU A 66 20.41 -16.10 -4.33
N ASP A 67 19.56 -16.61 -5.22
CA ASP A 67 19.29 -16.02 -6.53
C ASP A 67 18.45 -14.75 -6.33
N VAL A 68 18.82 -13.68 -7.04
CA VAL A 68 18.28 -12.33 -6.92
C VAL A 68 18.01 -11.70 -8.30
N SER A 69 17.79 -12.52 -9.33
CA SER A 69 17.53 -12.06 -10.70
C SER A 69 16.06 -11.68 -10.97
N GLY A 70 15.72 -10.40 -10.76
CA GLY A 70 14.37 -9.86 -11.03
C GLY A 70 14.24 -9.14 -12.38
N GLN A 71 13.14 -9.38 -13.11
CA GLN A 71 12.72 -8.55 -14.24
C GLN A 71 11.20 -8.63 -14.49
N ALA A 72 10.55 -7.46 -14.58
CA ALA A 72 9.11 -7.23 -14.84
C ALA A 72 8.12 -7.88 -13.86
N ASP A 73 7.27 -7.05 -13.23
CA ASP A 73 6.33 -7.49 -12.20
C ASP A 73 5.26 -8.44 -12.77
N THR A 74 5.55 -9.73 -12.66
CA THR A 74 4.66 -10.85 -12.97
C THR A 74 4.60 -11.78 -11.76
N TYR A 75 3.43 -12.36 -11.49
CA TYR A 75 3.23 -13.28 -10.37
C TYR A 75 2.90 -14.68 -10.90
N GLU A 76 3.80 -15.61 -10.68
CA GLU A 76 3.55 -17.03 -10.92
C GLU A 76 2.72 -17.60 -9.76
N VAL A 77 1.47 -17.98 -10.03
CA VAL A 77 0.52 -18.53 -9.06
C VAL A 77 1.11 -19.74 -8.33
N LYS A 78 0.94 -19.80 -7.00
CA LYS A 78 1.44 -20.89 -6.15
C LYS A 78 0.31 -21.77 -5.61
N TRP A 79 0.67 -22.86 -4.94
CA TRP A 79 -0.33 -23.81 -4.42
C TRP A 79 -1.12 -23.20 -3.26
N GLY A 80 -2.44 -23.21 -3.35
CA GLY A 80 -3.34 -22.58 -2.38
C GLY A 80 -3.62 -21.10 -2.61
N ASP A 81 -3.01 -20.47 -3.62
CA ASP A 81 -3.34 -19.09 -3.98
C ASP A 81 -4.78 -18.97 -4.52
N THR A 82 -5.38 -17.83 -4.23
CA THR A 82 -6.59 -17.33 -4.88
C THR A 82 -6.29 -15.97 -5.51
N PHE A 83 -7.07 -15.54 -6.50
CA PHE A 83 -6.86 -14.21 -7.09
C PHE A 83 -6.96 -13.07 -6.05
N TYR A 84 -7.74 -13.30 -4.99
CA TYR A 84 -7.86 -12.39 -3.85
C TYR A 84 -6.61 -12.39 -2.95
N SER A 85 -6.13 -13.56 -2.50
CA SER A 85 -4.90 -13.63 -1.69
C SER A 85 -3.69 -13.05 -2.43
N ILE A 86 -3.61 -13.27 -3.75
CA ILE A 86 -2.60 -12.64 -4.62
C ILE A 86 -2.79 -11.12 -4.66
N SER A 87 -4.01 -10.62 -4.83
CA SER A 87 -4.28 -9.16 -4.89
C SER A 87 -3.83 -8.44 -3.61
N LEU A 88 -4.15 -9.01 -2.43
CA LEU A 88 -3.67 -8.52 -1.13
C LEU A 88 -2.13 -8.54 -1.05
N LYS A 89 -1.53 -9.68 -1.39
CA LYS A 89 -0.09 -9.96 -1.35
C LYS A 89 0.75 -9.06 -2.25
N LEU A 90 0.16 -8.54 -3.33
CA LEU A 90 0.82 -7.65 -4.29
C LEU A 90 0.49 -6.16 -4.08
N GLY A 91 -0.37 -5.82 -3.12
CA GLY A 91 -0.84 -4.45 -2.92
C GLY A 91 -1.74 -3.91 -4.04
N VAL A 92 -2.23 -4.78 -4.92
CA VAL A 92 -3.04 -4.42 -6.11
C VAL A 92 -4.50 -4.74 -5.83
N SER A 93 -5.44 -3.83 -6.14
CA SER A 93 -6.86 -4.14 -5.95
C SER A 93 -7.36 -5.23 -6.93
N MET A 94 -8.34 -6.03 -6.50
CA MET A 94 -8.99 -7.05 -7.33
C MET A 94 -9.43 -6.54 -8.73
N PRO A 95 -10.03 -5.33 -8.88
CA PRO A 95 -10.34 -4.78 -10.21
C PRO A 95 -9.10 -4.52 -11.08
N GLN A 96 -8.03 -3.93 -10.53
CA GLN A 96 -6.79 -3.68 -11.28
C GLN A 96 -6.15 -5.00 -11.74
N LEU A 97 -5.96 -5.97 -10.84
CA LEU A 97 -5.32 -7.25 -11.16
C LEU A 97 -6.12 -8.02 -12.22
N LYS A 98 -7.45 -7.90 -12.24
CA LYS A 98 -8.31 -8.45 -13.31
C LYS A 98 -8.12 -7.72 -14.63
N ALA A 99 -8.13 -6.39 -14.63
CA ALA A 99 -7.95 -5.57 -15.84
C ALA A 99 -6.57 -5.78 -16.50
N ALA A 100 -5.54 -6.08 -15.71
CA ALA A 100 -4.21 -6.44 -16.19
C ALA A 100 -4.12 -7.85 -16.80
N ASN A 101 -5.09 -8.72 -16.49
CA ASN A 101 -5.13 -10.11 -16.93
C ASN A 101 -6.38 -10.43 -17.77
N PRO A 102 -6.62 -9.71 -18.89
CA PRO A 102 -7.78 -9.95 -19.75
C PRO A 102 -7.76 -11.34 -20.43
N GLN A 103 -6.62 -12.05 -20.40
CA GLN A 103 -6.49 -13.43 -20.83
C GLN A 103 -7.08 -14.46 -19.85
N ILE A 104 -7.61 -14.04 -18.70
CA ILE A 104 -8.19 -14.94 -17.68
C ILE A 104 -9.71 -14.75 -17.65
N GLU A 105 -10.43 -15.68 -18.27
CA GLU A 105 -11.90 -15.65 -18.35
C GLU A 105 -12.58 -15.91 -16.99
N ASN A 106 -11.94 -16.71 -16.11
CA ASN A 106 -12.51 -17.05 -14.81
C ASN A 106 -11.46 -17.01 -13.68
N PHE A 107 -11.43 -15.88 -12.98
CA PHE A 107 -10.55 -15.59 -11.85
C PHE A 107 -10.75 -16.49 -10.60
N HIS A 108 -11.73 -17.40 -10.59
CA HIS A 108 -11.84 -18.41 -9.53
C HIS A 108 -10.94 -19.64 -9.80
N TYR A 109 -10.56 -19.89 -11.06
CA TYR A 109 -9.81 -21.07 -11.48
C TYR A 109 -8.42 -20.70 -12.02
N ILE A 110 -7.62 -20.04 -11.17
CA ILE A 110 -6.18 -19.97 -11.39
C ILE A 110 -5.50 -21.27 -10.97
N TYR A 111 -4.34 -21.57 -11.57
CA TYR A 111 -3.60 -22.82 -11.33
C TYR A 111 -2.11 -22.57 -11.04
N PRO A 112 -1.46 -23.37 -10.18
CA PRO A 112 -0.04 -23.23 -9.90
C PRO A 112 0.82 -23.25 -11.18
N GLY A 113 1.78 -22.32 -11.29
CA GLY A 113 2.58 -22.11 -12.50
C GLY A 113 1.95 -21.16 -13.54
N GLN A 114 0.71 -20.71 -13.35
CA GLN A 114 0.11 -19.68 -14.20
C GLN A 114 0.77 -18.32 -13.93
N VAL A 115 1.21 -17.62 -14.98
CA VAL A 115 1.80 -16.29 -14.86
C VAL A 115 0.72 -15.21 -14.99
N LEU A 116 0.62 -14.34 -13.99
CA LEU A 116 -0.22 -13.15 -13.99
C LEU A 116 0.63 -11.91 -14.30
N ASN A 117 0.11 -11.01 -15.12
CA ASN A 117 0.61 -9.64 -15.20
C ASN A 117 0.25 -8.93 -13.89
N VAL A 118 1.21 -8.34 -13.19
CA VAL A 118 0.92 -7.46 -12.05
C VAL A 118 0.84 -6.03 -12.58
N PRO A 119 -0.32 -5.36 -12.54
CA PRO A 119 -0.36 -3.96 -12.89
C PRO A 119 0.33 -3.16 -11.80
N TYR A 120 0.98 -2.08 -12.21
CA TYR A 120 1.30 -0.99 -11.32
C TYR A 120 0.02 -0.46 -10.66
N SER A 121 -0.10 -0.62 -9.34
CA SER A 121 -1.05 0.17 -8.57
C SER A 121 -0.40 1.50 -8.25
N GLY A 122 -0.84 2.56 -8.93
CA GLY A 122 -0.56 3.94 -8.54
C GLY A 122 -1.25 4.31 -7.22
N MET A 123 -1.28 5.61 -6.89
CA MET A 123 -1.94 6.07 -5.67
C MET A 123 -3.43 5.71 -5.64
N ILE A 124 -3.87 5.21 -4.49
CA ILE A 124 -5.26 4.85 -4.22
C ILE A 124 -5.95 6.09 -3.61
N HIS A 125 -6.70 6.82 -4.44
CA HIS A 125 -7.45 8.01 -4.01
C HIS A 125 -8.81 7.68 -3.35
N MET A 126 -9.43 6.56 -3.75
CA MET A 126 -10.75 6.13 -3.30
C MET A 126 -10.90 4.61 -3.35
N GLY A 127 -11.83 4.06 -2.58
CA GLY A 127 -12.22 2.66 -2.66
C GLY A 127 -13.04 2.32 -3.91
N PRO A 128 -13.06 1.05 -4.36
CA PRO A 128 -13.73 0.61 -5.58
C PRO A 128 -15.27 0.50 -5.46
N SER A 129 -15.86 1.08 -4.40
CA SER A 129 -17.23 0.79 -3.98
C SER A 129 -18.25 1.79 -4.51
N GLN A 130 -19.34 1.29 -5.10
CA GLN A 130 -20.52 2.09 -5.43
C GLN A 130 -21.48 2.27 -4.22
N LYS A 131 -21.18 1.64 -3.07
CA LYS A 131 -21.89 1.94 -1.82
C LYS A 131 -21.45 3.31 -1.31
N LYS A 132 -22.35 4.02 -0.61
CA LYS A 132 -22.00 5.20 0.18
C LYS A 132 -21.20 4.83 1.43
N VAL A 133 -19.96 4.40 1.22
CA VAL A 133 -18.92 4.29 2.25
C VAL A 133 -17.95 5.45 2.11
N ILE A 134 -17.41 5.95 3.21
CA ILE A 134 -16.40 7.01 3.24
C ILE A 134 -15.40 6.77 4.37
N ALA A 135 -14.11 7.02 4.12
CA ALA A 135 -13.06 6.89 5.14
C ALA A 135 -12.57 8.26 5.62
N LEU A 136 -12.53 8.44 6.94
CA LEU A 136 -11.82 9.55 7.59
C LEU A 136 -10.37 9.12 7.82
N THR A 137 -9.42 9.97 7.45
CA THR A 137 -7.98 9.72 7.62
C THR A 137 -7.28 10.90 8.27
N PHE A 138 -6.36 10.62 9.19
CA PHE A 138 -5.68 11.61 10.03
C PHE A 138 -4.17 11.43 9.94
N ASP A 139 -3.46 12.48 9.54
CA ASP A 139 -2.01 12.45 9.28
C ASP A 139 -1.20 13.20 10.36
N ASP A 140 0.11 12.94 10.43
CA ASP A 140 1.11 13.51 11.34
C ASP A 140 1.07 13.10 12.83
N GLY A 141 0.06 12.34 13.27
CA GLY A 141 -0.02 11.83 14.64
C GLY A 141 0.97 10.69 14.98
N PRO A 142 0.88 10.11 16.20
CA PRO A 142 0.02 10.51 17.31
C PRO A 142 0.71 11.47 18.29
N GLU A 143 -0.06 12.30 18.97
CA GLU A 143 0.43 13.25 19.99
C GLU A 143 -0.56 13.43 21.14
N ASP A 144 -0.40 14.45 21.98
CA ASP A 144 -1.08 14.63 23.28
C ASP A 144 -2.10 15.78 23.33
N LEU A 145 -2.32 16.54 22.25
CA LEU A 145 -3.30 17.63 22.19
C LEU A 145 -4.53 17.28 21.33
N TYR A 146 -4.36 17.04 20.03
CA TYR A 146 -5.50 16.88 19.09
C TYR A 146 -5.91 15.43 18.91
N THR A 147 -4.95 14.50 18.88
CA THR A 147 -5.16 13.05 18.81
C THR A 147 -6.15 12.53 19.86
N PRO A 148 -6.03 12.88 21.17
CA PRO A 148 -7.03 12.45 22.15
C PRO A 148 -8.43 13.04 21.88
N GLN A 149 -8.53 14.33 21.49
CA GLN A 149 -9.82 14.96 21.17
C GLN A 149 -10.50 14.31 19.97
N ILE A 150 -9.74 13.99 18.92
CA ILE A 150 -10.23 13.28 17.73
C ILE A 150 -10.72 11.88 18.11
N LEU A 151 -9.97 11.14 18.93
CA LEU A 151 -10.40 9.82 19.41
C LEU A 151 -11.66 9.91 20.29
N ASP A 152 -11.76 10.89 21.19
CA ASP A 152 -12.95 11.12 22.02
C ASP A 152 -14.20 11.38 21.16
N ILE A 153 -14.07 12.22 20.12
CA ILE A 153 -15.17 12.50 19.16
C ILE A 153 -15.52 11.25 18.35
N LEU A 154 -14.53 10.52 17.81
CA LEU A 154 -14.78 9.30 17.04
C LEU A 154 -15.41 8.19 17.91
N GLN A 155 -15.06 8.14 19.20
CA GLN A 155 -15.65 7.23 20.18
C GLN A 155 -17.11 7.60 20.48
N GLU A 156 -17.39 8.88 20.81
CA GLU A 156 -18.76 9.39 21.04
C GLU A 156 -19.66 9.10 19.83
N LYS A 157 -19.15 9.39 18.63
CA LYS A 157 -19.87 9.14 17.38
C LYS A 157 -19.89 7.67 16.96
N ASN A 158 -19.17 6.77 17.62
CA ASN A 158 -18.95 5.39 17.19
C ASN A 158 -18.56 5.29 15.70
N VAL A 159 -17.42 5.88 15.35
CA VAL A 159 -16.81 5.89 14.01
C VAL A 159 -15.40 5.29 14.09
N LYS A 160 -14.98 4.58 13.05
CA LYS A 160 -13.60 4.12 12.86
C LYS A 160 -12.96 4.90 11.70
N ALA A 161 -11.63 5.01 11.77
CA ALA A 161 -10.82 5.91 10.95
C ALA A 161 -9.43 5.29 10.71
N THR A 162 -8.60 5.91 9.87
CA THR A 162 -7.20 5.46 9.66
C THR A 162 -6.22 6.58 9.98
N PHE A 163 -5.25 6.32 10.86
CA PHE A 163 -4.23 7.28 11.25
C PHE A 163 -2.92 6.96 10.53
N PHE A 164 -2.42 7.85 9.67
CA PHE A 164 -1.10 7.74 9.06
C PHE A 164 -0.08 8.41 9.98
N VAL A 165 0.69 7.58 10.69
CA VAL A 165 1.51 8.04 11.81
C VAL A 165 2.98 8.23 11.45
N LEU A 166 3.59 9.25 12.05
CA LEU A 166 5.02 9.55 11.92
C LEU A 166 5.85 8.72 12.90
N GLY A 167 6.95 8.14 12.43
CA GLY A 167 7.81 7.28 13.25
C GLY A 167 8.39 7.98 14.49
N GLN A 168 8.77 9.27 14.39
CA GLN A 168 9.16 10.07 15.55
C GLN A 168 8.03 10.21 16.59
N GLN A 169 6.79 10.35 16.13
CA GLN A 169 5.62 10.55 16.99
C GLN A 169 5.18 9.24 17.66
N VAL A 170 5.22 8.11 16.95
CA VAL A 170 5.01 6.78 17.56
C VAL A 170 6.01 6.52 18.69
N LYS A 171 7.28 6.88 18.48
CA LYS A 171 8.35 6.76 19.48
C LYS A 171 8.14 7.66 20.70
N ALA A 172 7.58 8.86 20.51
CA ALA A 172 7.30 9.82 21.58
C ALA A 172 6.01 9.51 22.35
N PHE A 173 4.96 9.04 21.67
CA PHE A 173 3.62 8.81 22.21
C PHE A 173 3.11 7.36 22.01
N PRO A 174 3.88 6.32 22.40
CA PRO A 174 3.51 4.91 22.16
C PRO A 174 2.24 4.49 22.91
N GLY A 175 1.90 5.18 24.01
CA GLY A 175 0.62 5.00 24.70
C GLY A 175 -0.57 5.51 23.89
N MET A 176 -0.39 6.57 23.09
CA MET A 176 -1.44 7.11 22.23
C MET A 176 -1.63 6.24 20.98
N LEU A 177 -0.55 5.69 20.39
CA LEU A 177 -0.69 4.71 19.31
C LEU A 177 -1.48 3.47 19.77
N LYS A 178 -1.20 2.99 21.00
CA LYS A 178 -1.99 1.91 21.62
C LYS A 178 -3.45 2.30 21.86
N ARG A 179 -3.75 3.57 22.18
CA ARG A 179 -5.14 4.06 22.27
C ARG A 179 -5.86 3.98 20.92
N ILE A 180 -5.23 4.49 19.85
CA ILE A 180 -5.76 4.43 18.48
C ILE A 180 -6.10 2.98 18.08
N GLN A 181 -5.17 2.04 18.31
CA GLN A 181 -5.35 0.64 17.97
C GLN A 181 -6.41 -0.07 18.85
N ALA A 182 -6.42 0.19 20.17
CA ALA A 182 -7.37 -0.40 21.10
C ALA A 182 -8.83 0.07 20.88
N GLU A 183 -9.02 1.29 20.38
CA GLU A 183 -10.34 1.80 20.00
C GLU A 183 -10.78 1.34 18.59
N GLY A 184 -9.98 0.53 17.90
CA GLY A 184 -10.34 -0.14 16.65
C GLY A 184 -10.12 0.69 15.39
N HIS A 185 -9.23 1.68 15.44
CA HIS A 185 -8.82 2.45 14.26
C HIS A 185 -7.65 1.77 13.54
N ALA A 186 -7.58 1.90 12.22
CA ALA A 186 -6.47 1.38 11.43
C ALA A 186 -5.26 2.32 11.49
N ILE A 187 -4.06 1.75 11.30
CA ILE A 187 -2.78 2.47 11.29
C ILE A 187 -2.18 2.41 9.88
N GLY A 188 -1.65 3.53 9.41
CA GLY A 188 -0.80 3.63 8.22
C GLY A 188 0.55 4.28 8.55
N ASN A 189 1.51 4.13 7.65
CA ASN A 189 2.86 4.66 7.76
C ASN A 189 2.95 6.02 7.02
N HIS A 190 3.44 7.06 7.69
CA HIS A 190 3.60 8.41 7.11
C HIS A 190 5.05 8.87 6.99
N THR A 191 6.02 7.94 6.94
CA THR A 191 7.47 8.17 7.10
C THR A 191 7.90 8.52 8.53
N TRP A 192 9.21 8.67 8.75
CA TRP A 192 9.77 8.93 10.07
C TRP A 192 9.45 10.34 10.58
N ASP A 193 9.62 11.34 9.72
CA ASP A 193 9.70 12.77 10.08
C ASP A 193 9.25 13.74 8.97
N HIS A 194 8.33 13.29 8.12
CA HIS A 194 7.65 14.11 7.10
C HIS A 194 8.58 14.83 6.07
N PRO A 195 9.60 14.17 5.47
CA PRO A 195 10.34 14.73 4.35
C PRO A 195 9.49 14.67 3.06
N ASP A 196 9.72 15.60 2.13
CA ASP A 196 9.24 15.44 0.75
C ASP A 196 9.96 14.24 0.10
N VAL A 197 9.26 13.12 -0.01
CA VAL A 197 9.88 11.87 -0.48
C VAL A 197 10.32 11.96 -1.94
N THR A 198 9.82 12.90 -2.75
CA THR A 198 10.30 13.08 -4.14
C THR A 198 11.76 13.54 -4.21
N THR A 199 12.30 14.09 -3.11
CA THR A 199 13.71 14.50 -2.98
C THR A 199 14.65 13.35 -2.57
N LEU A 200 14.10 12.20 -2.15
CA LEU A 200 14.85 11.07 -1.61
C LEU A 200 15.27 10.07 -2.69
N THR A 201 16.43 9.43 -2.48
CA THR A 201 16.79 8.20 -3.21
C THR A 201 15.85 7.06 -2.85
N GLU A 202 15.79 6.01 -3.68
CA GLU A 202 15.00 4.81 -3.35
C GLU A 202 15.43 4.22 -1.99
N GLU A 203 16.74 4.14 -1.71
CA GLU A 203 17.28 3.68 -0.42
C GLU A 203 16.80 4.53 0.77
N GLN A 204 16.78 5.85 0.64
CA GLN A 204 16.32 6.77 1.70
C GLN A 204 14.81 6.68 1.95
N LEU A 205 14.00 6.57 0.90
CA LEU A 205 12.56 6.31 1.00
C LEU A 205 12.30 4.98 1.70
N ILE A 206 12.96 3.93 1.23
CA ILE A 206 12.89 2.57 1.78
C ILE A 206 13.28 2.58 3.27
N GLN A 207 14.34 3.30 3.65
CA GLN A 207 14.78 3.45 5.04
C GLN A 207 13.76 4.17 5.93
N THR A 208 13.27 5.37 5.54
CA THR A 208 12.35 6.15 6.41
C THR A 208 11.01 5.44 6.62
N VAL A 209 10.57 4.66 5.63
CA VAL A 209 9.38 3.79 5.73
C VAL A 209 9.63 2.59 6.64
N GLN A 210 10.75 1.84 6.49
CA GLN A 210 11.04 0.69 7.38
C GLN A 210 11.24 1.13 8.83
N SER A 211 12.02 2.19 9.11
CA SER A 211 12.23 2.67 10.49
C SER A 211 10.92 3.07 11.19
N THR A 212 9.93 3.53 10.44
CA THR A 212 8.58 3.82 10.95
C THR A 212 7.79 2.54 11.18
N GLY A 213 7.86 1.57 10.27
CA GLY A 213 7.25 0.25 10.43
C GLY A 213 7.79 -0.54 11.62
N GLU A 214 9.11 -0.52 11.83
CA GLU A 214 9.78 -1.16 12.98
C GLU A 214 9.33 -0.57 14.32
N GLU A 215 9.16 0.76 14.40
CA GLU A 215 8.71 1.43 15.63
C GLU A 215 7.19 1.24 15.87
N ILE A 216 6.36 1.15 14.81
CA ILE A 216 4.95 0.70 14.92
C ILE A 216 4.87 -0.73 15.44
N GLU A 217 5.63 -1.67 14.85
CA GLU A 217 5.64 -3.09 15.25
C GLU A 217 6.13 -3.27 16.69
N LYS A 218 7.17 -2.53 17.09
CA LYS A 218 7.68 -2.47 18.47
C LYS A 218 6.65 -1.99 19.49
N VAL A 219 5.65 -1.21 19.07
CA VAL A 219 4.58 -0.69 19.95
C VAL A 219 3.32 -1.57 19.91
N LEU A 220 2.92 -2.09 18.75
CA LEU A 220 1.64 -2.78 18.53
C LEU A 220 1.74 -4.30 18.28
N GLY A 221 2.91 -4.83 17.95
CA GLY A 221 3.13 -6.24 17.63
C GLY A 221 2.78 -6.66 16.19
N TYR A 222 2.54 -5.71 15.28
CA TYR A 222 2.32 -5.96 13.86
C TYR A 222 2.79 -4.78 12.98
N GLN A 223 3.08 -5.04 11.70
CA GLN A 223 3.36 -4.02 10.69
C GLN A 223 2.10 -3.70 9.87
N THR A 224 1.97 -2.46 9.41
CA THR A 224 0.92 -2.04 8.46
C THR A 224 1.41 -2.07 7.02
N ASN A 225 0.54 -2.43 6.07
CA ASN A 225 0.79 -2.33 4.63
C ASN A 225 0.26 -1.02 4.02
N LEU A 226 -0.29 -0.10 4.81
CA LEU A 226 -0.73 1.20 4.33
C LEU A 226 0.40 2.21 4.45
N PHE A 227 0.63 2.96 3.38
CA PHE A 227 1.55 4.10 3.35
C PHE A 227 0.84 5.32 2.76
N ARG A 228 1.17 6.51 3.26
CA ARG A 228 0.83 7.78 2.60
C ARG A 228 2.07 8.65 2.54
N PRO A 229 2.45 9.19 1.36
CA PRO A 229 3.57 10.12 1.26
C PRO A 229 3.20 11.47 1.89
N PRO A 230 4.10 12.08 2.68
CA PRO A 230 4.07 13.50 3.01
C PRO A 230 3.69 14.38 1.82
N TYR A 231 2.85 15.39 2.06
CA TYR A 231 2.32 16.31 1.04
C TYR A 231 1.52 15.67 -0.12
N GLY A 232 1.32 14.34 -0.12
CA GLY A 232 0.84 13.60 -1.29
C GLY A 232 1.89 13.44 -2.41
N SER A 233 3.11 13.93 -2.19
CA SER A 233 4.17 14.02 -3.20
C SER A 233 4.95 12.73 -3.32
N ILE A 234 4.78 11.99 -4.42
CA ILE A 234 5.58 10.78 -4.74
C ILE A 234 5.63 10.57 -6.26
N ASN A 235 6.67 9.92 -6.78
CA ASN A 235 6.77 9.56 -8.21
C ASN A 235 6.53 8.06 -8.47
N ASP A 236 6.32 7.69 -9.74
CA ASP A 236 5.98 6.30 -10.09
C ASP A 236 7.05 5.28 -9.69
N GLN A 237 8.34 5.61 -9.82
CA GLN A 237 9.43 4.71 -9.42
C GLN A 237 9.42 4.43 -7.91
N GLN A 238 9.08 5.45 -7.13
CA GLN A 238 8.95 5.38 -5.68
C GLN A 238 7.71 4.58 -5.26
N ILE A 239 6.56 4.76 -5.91
CA ILE A 239 5.39 3.89 -5.67
C ILE A 239 5.71 2.44 -6.08
N HIS A 240 6.37 2.20 -7.22
CA HIS A 240 6.86 0.88 -7.61
C HIS A 240 7.77 0.25 -6.53
N ALA A 241 8.69 1.03 -5.93
CA ALA A 241 9.54 0.55 -4.85
C ALA A 241 8.75 0.16 -3.60
N LEU A 242 7.78 0.98 -3.18
CA LEU A 242 6.93 0.68 -2.02
C LEU A 242 5.99 -0.51 -2.27
N ASN A 243 5.43 -0.64 -3.47
CA ASN A 243 4.63 -1.79 -3.88
C ASN A 243 5.46 -3.08 -3.84
N ARG A 244 6.75 -3.06 -4.22
CA ARG A 244 7.66 -4.22 -4.05
C ARG A 244 7.84 -4.61 -2.57
N LEU A 245 7.72 -3.66 -1.65
CA LEU A 245 7.75 -3.92 -0.20
C LEU A 245 6.39 -4.31 0.38
N GLY A 246 5.36 -4.48 -0.45
CA GLY A 246 4.00 -4.83 -0.04
C GLY A 246 3.17 -3.65 0.47
N TYR A 247 3.71 -2.42 0.44
CA TYR A 247 2.95 -1.23 0.81
C TYR A 247 1.96 -0.81 -0.29
N ARG A 248 0.87 -0.17 0.13
CA ARG A 248 -0.10 0.49 -0.74
C ARG A 248 -0.06 2.00 -0.49
N SER A 249 0.17 2.77 -1.54
CA SER A 249 0.22 4.24 -1.45
C SER A 249 -1.20 4.83 -1.48
N ILE A 250 -1.64 5.41 -0.37
CA ILE A 250 -3.00 5.92 -0.16
C ILE A 250 -3.01 7.45 -0.24
N ALA A 251 -3.76 7.99 -1.21
CA ALA A 251 -4.02 9.43 -1.34
C ALA A 251 -5.38 9.78 -0.71
N TRP A 252 -6.07 10.77 -1.25
CA TRP A 252 -7.42 11.18 -0.87
C TRP A 252 -8.22 11.66 -2.09
N THR A 253 -9.54 11.77 -1.92
CA THR A 253 -10.44 12.51 -2.85
C THR A 253 -10.83 13.88 -2.31
N ILE A 254 -10.78 14.06 -0.99
CA ILE A 254 -11.35 15.22 -0.30
C ILE A 254 -10.26 15.77 0.61
N ASP A 255 -9.78 16.96 0.30
CA ASP A 255 -8.85 17.71 1.13
C ASP A 255 -9.64 18.73 1.97
N THR A 256 -9.46 18.70 3.29
CA THR A 256 -10.09 19.67 4.20
C THR A 256 -9.32 20.97 4.29
N LEU A 257 -8.03 20.98 3.94
CA LEU A 257 -7.06 22.05 4.20
C LEU A 257 -7.01 22.48 5.68
N ASP A 258 -7.46 21.64 6.61
CA ASP A 258 -7.53 21.92 8.05
C ASP A 258 -6.20 22.40 8.64
N TRP A 259 -5.10 21.85 8.13
CA TRP A 259 -3.73 22.27 8.39
C TRP A 259 -3.45 23.77 8.15
N ASP A 260 -4.32 24.52 7.45
CA ASP A 260 -4.22 25.98 7.29
C ASP A 260 -5.12 26.84 8.18
N ARG A 261 -5.57 26.32 9.33
CA ARG A 261 -6.55 26.99 10.21
C ARG A 261 -7.92 27.19 9.55
N THR A 262 -8.28 26.35 8.59
CA THR A 262 -9.56 26.46 7.89
C THR A 262 -10.72 26.42 8.90
N PRO A 263 -11.65 27.40 8.88
CA PRO A 263 -12.81 27.42 9.76
C PRO A 263 -13.70 26.19 9.59
N ALA A 264 -14.45 25.84 10.66
CA ALA A 264 -15.24 24.62 10.69
C ALA A 264 -16.32 24.56 9.60
N ASP A 265 -16.96 25.69 9.28
CA ASP A 265 -17.95 25.80 8.21
C ASP A 265 -17.34 25.63 6.81
N GLU A 266 -16.12 26.12 6.58
CA GLU A 266 -15.39 25.88 5.32
C GLU A 266 -14.92 24.41 5.21
N ILE A 267 -14.45 23.78 6.30
CA ILE A 267 -14.15 22.33 6.31
C ILE A 267 -15.41 21.52 5.97
N LEU A 268 -16.53 21.82 6.63
CA LEU A 268 -17.82 21.18 6.37
C LEU A 268 -18.26 21.37 4.91
N TYR A 269 -18.08 22.57 4.34
CA TYR A 269 -18.36 22.85 2.93
C TYR A 269 -17.48 22.02 1.98
N LYS A 270 -16.16 21.95 2.19
CA LYS A 270 -15.25 21.14 1.35
C LYS A 270 -15.65 19.68 1.32
N VAL A 271 -15.99 19.10 2.48
CA VAL A 271 -16.47 17.70 2.57
C VAL A 271 -17.85 17.54 1.93
N GLU A 272 -18.75 18.50 2.12
CA GLU A 272 -20.11 18.46 1.55
C GLU A 272 -20.11 18.50 0.01
N VAL A 273 -19.19 19.25 -0.62
CA VAL A 273 -19.04 19.28 -2.10
C VAL A 273 -18.14 18.17 -2.65
N GLY A 274 -17.15 17.71 -1.88
CA GLY A 274 -16.19 16.69 -2.31
C GLY A 274 -16.62 15.24 -2.10
N LYS A 275 -17.62 14.98 -1.24
CA LYS A 275 -18.04 13.61 -0.89
C LYS A 275 -18.47 12.78 -2.11
N VAL A 276 -17.98 11.55 -2.16
CA VAL A 276 -18.27 10.58 -3.21
C VAL A 276 -18.37 9.18 -2.59
N PRO A 277 -19.21 8.26 -3.11
CA PRO A 277 -19.14 6.84 -2.78
C PRO A 277 -17.70 6.30 -2.91
N GLY A 278 -17.17 5.72 -1.84
CA GLY A 278 -15.79 5.24 -1.77
C GLY A 278 -14.74 6.31 -1.41
N GLY A 279 -15.15 7.55 -1.14
CA GLY A 279 -14.23 8.67 -0.90
C GLY A 279 -13.33 8.52 0.33
N ILE A 280 -12.19 9.20 0.30
CA ILE A 280 -11.23 9.33 1.40
C ILE A 280 -11.08 10.82 1.73
N VAL A 281 -11.21 11.16 3.01
CA VAL A 281 -11.06 12.52 3.57
C VAL A 281 -9.70 12.64 4.25
N LEU A 282 -8.89 13.61 3.82
CA LEU A 282 -7.66 14.02 4.51
C LEU A 282 -7.98 15.05 5.60
N MET A 283 -7.53 14.75 6.82
CA MET A 283 -7.44 15.64 7.99
C MET A 283 -6.09 15.39 8.67
N HIS A 284 -5.71 16.22 9.64
CA HIS A 284 -4.42 16.11 10.34
C HIS A 284 -4.59 16.06 11.85
N ASN A 285 -3.56 15.61 12.56
CA ASN A 285 -3.50 15.64 14.03
C ASN A 285 -2.12 16.01 14.61
N PHE A 286 -1.33 16.85 13.91
CA PHE A 286 -0.06 17.38 14.43
C PHE A 286 -0.22 18.37 15.60
N LYS A 287 0.74 18.35 16.54
CA LYS A 287 0.73 19.21 17.73
C LYS A 287 1.10 20.67 17.41
N ASN A 288 0.10 21.50 17.11
CA ASN A 288 0.28 22.95 16.95
C ASN A 288 -0.96 23.71 17.47
N PRO A 289 -0.96 24.25 18.71
CA PRO A 289 -2.14 24.86 19.31
C PRO A 289 -2.73 26.00 18.46
N GLY A 290 -4.05 26.00 18.25
CA GLY A 290 -4.71 26.97 17.39
C GLY A 290 -4.44 26.76 15.90
N LYS A 291 -4.01 25.57 15.46
CA LYS A 291 -3.88 25.23 14.01
C LYS A 291 -4.96 24.28 13.50
N LEU A 292 -5.46 23.36 14.33
CA LEU A 292 -6.48 22.36 13.94
C LEU A 292 -7.83 22.52 14.67
N ASP A 293 -8.03 23.61 15.41
CA ASP A 293 -9.23 23.83 16.24
C ASP A 293 -10.54 23.76 15.43
N GLY A 294 -10.55 24.33 14.21
CA GLY A 294 -11.69 24.23 13.28
C GLY A 294 -11.96 22.80 12.79
N ALA A 295 -10.95 21.93 12.77
CA ALA A 295 -11.11 20.51 12.45
C ALA A 295 -11.81 19.76 13.58
N ILE A 296 -11.46 20.06 14.84
CA ILE A 296 -12.10 19.52 16.04
C ILE A 296 -13.57 19.96 16.11
N GLU A 297 -13.87 21.22 15.80
CA GLU A 297 -15.24 21.74 15.74
C GLU A 297 -16.05 21.13 14.58
N ALA A 298 -15.45 20.97 13.39
CA ALA A 298 -16.13 20.39 12.23
C ALA A 298 -16.40 18.89 12.35
N LEU A 299 -15.47 18.10 12.89
CA LEU A 299 -15.52 16.63 12.90
C LEU A 299 -16.84 16.02 13.39
N PRO A 300 -17.43 16.40 14.55
CA PRO A 300 -18.68 15.81 15.02
C PRO A 300 -19.86 16.13 14.08
N GLN A 301 -19.94 17.35 13.55
CA GLN A 301 -21.00 17.74 12.62
C GLN A 301 -20.81 17.13 11.22
N MET A 302 -19.56 16.96 10.78
CA MET A 302 -19.21 16.29 9.52
C MET A 302 -19.73 14.84 9.52
N ILE A 303 -19.53 14.13 10.63
CA ILE A 303 -20.00 12.76 10.83
C ILE A 303 -21.53 12.68 10.79
N ASP A 304 -22.22 13.59 11.48
CA ASP A 304 -23.69 13.61 11.50
C ASP A 304 -24.27 13.96 10.10
N ASN A 305 -23.70 14.96 9.42
CA ASN A 305 -24.11 15.40 8.08
C ASN A 305 -23.95 14.30 7.02
N LEU A 306 -22.86 13.54 7.07
CA LEU A 306 -22.60 12.42 6.15
C LEU A 306 -23.55 11.24 6.41
N ARG A 307 -23.79 10.89 7.69
CA ARG A 307 -24.77 9.86 8.08
C ARG A 307 -26.21 10.22 7.70
N ALA A 308 -26.61 11.47 7.89
CA ALA A 308 -27.93 11.96 7.45
C ALA A 308 -28.14 11.81 5.93
N GLN A 309 -27.07 11.83 5.16
CA GLN A 309 -27.07 11.60 3.71
C GLN A 309 -26.86 10.13 3.32
N GLY A 310 -26.85 9.21 4.29
CA GLY A 310 -26.74 7.77 4.09
C GLY A 310 -25.32 7.27 3.81
N TYR A 311 -24.29 7.94 4.33
CA TYR A 311 -22.91 7.40 4.32
C TYR A 311 -22.62 6.56 5.56
N GLU A 312 -22.04 5.39 5.33
CA GLU A 312 -21.39 4.53 6.32
C GLU A 312 -19.90 4.92 6.43
N PHE A 313 -19.36 4.90 7.66
CA PHE A 313 -17.95 5.18 7.90
C PHE A 313 -17.14 3.89 8.00
N VAL A 314 -15.98 3.87 7.36
CA VAL A 314 -15.07 2.72 7.28
C VAL A 314 -13.61 3.17 7.45
N THR A 315 -12.76 2.26 7.89
CA THR A 315 -11.30 2.40 7.78
C THR A 315 -10.82 2.19 6.34
N VAL A 316 -9.59 2.56 6.02
CA VAL A 316 -9.00 2.33 4.68
C VAL A 316 -8.91 0.84 4.32
N PRO A 317 -8.54 -0.11 5.20
CA PRO A 317 -8.62 -1.54 4.90
C PRO A 317 -10.03 -2.00 4.51
N GLU A 318 -11.04 -1.68 5.31
CA GLU A 318 -12.44 -2.03 5.05
C GLU A 318 -12.95 -1.40 3.73
N LEU A 319 -12.53 -0.17 3.43
CA LEU A 319 -12.82 0.54 2.18
C LEU A 319 -12.23 -0.16 0.94
N LEU A 320 -11.11 -0.86 1.10
CA LEU A 320 -10.45 -1.65 0.05
C LEU A 320 -10.92 -3.12 0.02
N GLY A 321 -11.71 -3.55 1.01
CA GLY A 321 -12.34 -4.87 1.07
C GLY A 321 -11.56 -5.91 1.87
N GLU A 322 -10.86 -5.47 2.93
CA GLU A 322 -10.18 -6.29 3.94
C GLU A 322 -10.98 -6.42 5.25
#